data_AF-A0A534L180-F1
#
_entry.id   AF-A0A534L180-F1
#
_cell.length_a   1.000
_cell.length_b   1.000
_cell.length_c   1.000
_cell.angle_alpha   90.00
_cell.angle_beta   90.00
_cell.angle_gamma   90.00
#
_symmetry.space_group_name_H-M   'P 1'
#
loop_
_entity.id
_entity.type
_entity.pdbx_description
1 polymer ?
#
loop_
_entity_poly.entity_id
_entity_poly.type
_entity_poly.pdbx_seq_one_letter_code
_entity_poly.pdbx_strand_id
1 'polypeptide(L)' 'MPRIRRQEGETLIVLGPGAVRNLRQLLRELGSTRPYLVTGAHLAGGPVGARVREALGDGLVGTHSRSQPHVPEATA' A
#
# COMPACT_ATOMS: atom_id res chain seq x y z
N MET A 1 -10.80 -5.94 -17.01
CA MET A 1 -11.34 -4.83 -16.20
C MET A 1 -10.65 -3.54 -16.61
N PRO A 2 -11.41 -2.45 -16.90
CA PRO A 2 -10.83 -1.15 -17.19
C PRO A 2 -10.12 -0.57 -15.96
N ARG A 3 -9.10 0.27 -16.20
CA ARG A 3 -8.43 1.03 -15.14
C ARG A 3 -9.27 2.27 -14.83
N ILE A 4 -9.64 2.46 -13.58
CA ILE A 4 -10.42 3.62 -13.11
C ILE A 4 -9.49 4.51 -12.28
N ARG A 5 -9.52 5.82 -12.53
CA ARG A 5 -8.83 6.83 -11.74
C ARG A 5 -9.82 7.96 -11.44
N ARG A 6 -10.01 8.29 -10.17
CA ARG A 6 -10.97 9.31 -9.71
C ARG A 6 -10.38 10.09 -8.53
N GLN A 7 -10.53 11.40 -8.52
CA GLN A 7 -10.15 12.27 -7.41
C GLN A 7 -11.40 12.63 -6.60
N GLU A 8 -11.37 12.40 -5.28
CA GLU A 8 -12.44 12.71 -4.33
C GLU A 8 -11.87 13.54 -3.18
N GLY A 9 -12.03 14.87 -3.24
CA GLY A 9 -11.36 15.78 -2.31
C GLY A 9 -9.84 15.59 -2.38
N GLU A 10 -9.23 15.24 -1.25
CA GLU A 10 -7.78 14.93 -1.16
C GLU A 10 -7.44 13.47 -1.51
N THR A 11 -8.45 12.63 -1.78
CA THR A 11 -8.25 11.19 -2.01
C THR A 11 -8.17 10.86 -3.51
N LEU A 12 -7.07 10.23 -3.93
CA LEU A 12 -6.94 9.64 -5.27
C LEU A 12 -7.31 8.15 -5.23
N ILE A 13 -8.39 7.79 -5.90
CA ILE A 13 -8.88 6.42 -6.04
C ILE A 13 -8.39 5.85 -7.36
N VAL A 14 -7.64 4.74 -7.31
CA VAL A 14 -7.18 4.01 -8.50
C VAL A 14 -7.57 2.55 -8.40
N LEU A 15 -8.35 2.08 -9.38
CA LEU A 15 -8.82 0.70 -9.46
C LEU A 15 -8.33 0.05 -10.74
N GLY A 16 -8.03 -1.24 -10.67
CA GLY A 16 -7.67 -2.06 -11.81
C GLY A 16 -6.52 -3.02 -11.51
N PRO A 17 -6.36 -4.08 -12.33
CA PRO A 17 -5.29 -5.05 -12.13
C PRO A 17 -3.90 -4.40 -12.08
N GLY A 18 -3.16 -4.70 -11.01
CA GLY A 18 -1.80 -4.21 -10.84
C GLY A 18 -1.68 -2.73 -10.51
N ALA A 19 -2.75 -2.06 -10.04
CA ALA A 19 -2.70 -0.67 -9.57
C ALA A 19 -1.56 -0.43 -8.56
N VAL A 20 -1.28 -1.42 -7.69
CA VAL A 20 -0.20 -1.38 -6.70
C VAL A 20 1.19 -1.14 -7.34
N ARG A 21 1.43 -1.54 -8.59
CA ARG A 21 2.74 -1.35 -9.26
C ARG A 21 3.10 0.12 -9.46
N ASN A 22 2.11 1.02 -9.44
CA ASN A 22 2.31 2.45 -9.64
C ASN A 22 2.33 3.25 -8.33
N LEU A 23 2.40 2.58 -7.16
CA LEU A 23 2.25 3.24 -5.85
C LEU A 23 3.18 4.46 -5.69
N ARG A 24 4.46 4.30 -6.06
CA ARG A 24 5.46 5.38 -5.96
C ARG A 24 5.09 6.60 -6.80
N GLN A 25 4.63 6.40 -8.03
CA GLN A 25 4.19 7.49 -8.90
C GLN A 25 2.94 8.17 -8.34
N LEU A 26 1.95 7.39 -7.93
CA LEU A 26 0.69 7.92 -7.40
C LEU A 26 0.90 8.76 -6.13
N LEU A 27 1.81 8.32 -5.24
CA LEU A 27 2.17 9.09 -4.05
C LEU A 27 2.88 10.40 -4.40
N ARG A 28 3.76 10.41 -5.42
CA ARG A 28 4.41 11.64 -5.90
C ARG A 28 3.41 12.63 -6.48
N GLU A 29 2.39 12.16 -7.20
CA GLU A 29 1.29 12.99 -7.71
C GLU A 29 0.50 13.66 -6.57
N LEU A 30 0.47 13.03 -5.39
CA LEU A 30 -0.11 13.57 -4.16
C LEU A 30 0.89 14.36 -3.30
N GLY A 31 2.08 14.68 -3.81
CA GLY A 31 3.14 15.40 -3.07
C GLY A 31 3.82 14.57 -1.96
N SER A 32 3.53 13.27 -1.87
CA SER A 32 4.07 12.37 -0.84
C SER A 32 5.34 11.67 -1.34
N THR A 33 6.48 11.94 -0.68
CA THR A 33 7.80 11.48 -1.15
C THR A 33 8.49 10.48 -0.21
N ARG A 34 8.04 10.36 1.04
CA ARG A 34 8.67 9.51 2.07
C ARG A 34 7.66 8.56 2.73
N PRO A 35 7.10 7.59 1.99
CA PRO A 35 6.13 6.63 2.53
C PRO A 35 6.71 5.76 3.65
N TYR A 36 5.95 5.62 4.73
CA TYR A 36 6.18 4.66 5.81
C TYR A 36 5.07 3.61 5.77
N LEU A 37 5.42 2.34 5.63
CA LEU A 37 4.45 1.26 5.50
C LEU A 37 3.97 0.80 6.88
N VAL A 38 2.66 0.85 7.12
CA VAL A 38 2.04 0.32 8.35
C VAL A 38 1.20 -0.90 7.98
N THR A 39 1.51 -2.06 8.56
CA THR A 39 0.84 -3.33 8.24
C THR A 39 0.98 -4.36 9.36
N GLY A 40 0.26 -5.47 9.26
CA GLY A 40 0.37 -6.61 10.18
C GLY A 40 1.50 -7.57 9.79
N ALA A 41 1.95 -8.40 10.73
CA ALA A 41 3.14 -9.24 10.57
C ALA A 41 3.00 -10.23 9.41
N HIS A 42 1.82 -10.84 9.26
CA HIS A 42 1.51 -11.79 8.18
C HIS A 42 1.65 -11.15 6.79
N LEU A 43 1.16 -9.92 6.61
CA LEU A 43 1.30 -9.20 5.35
C LEU A 43 2.74 -8.74 5.12
N ALA A 44 3.43 -8.27 6.16
CA ALA A 44 4.82 -7.83 6.06
C ALA A 44 5.75 -8.96 5.58
N GLY A 45 5.60 -10.17 6.12
CA GLY A 45 6.40 -11.33 5.71
C GLY A 45 5.95 -11.97 4.39
N GLY A 46 4.71 -11.70 3.98
CA GLY A 46 4.09 -12.38 2.84
C GLY A 46 4.35 -11.75 1.47
N PRO A 47 3.88 -12.41 0.39
CA PRO A 47 4.02 -11.94 -0.99
C PRO A 47 3.40 -10.55 -1.23
N VAL A 48 2.32 -10.23 -0.50
CA VAL A 48 1.65 -8.93 -0.60
C VAL A 48 2.56 -7.81 -0.09
N GLY A 49 3.16 -7.98 1.09
CA GLY A 49 4.10 -6.99 1.64
C GLY A 49 5.34 -6.83 0.76
N ALA A 50 5.88 -7.93 0.22
CA ALA A 50 6.99 -7.87 -0.74
C ALA A 50 6.64 -7.02 -1.97
N ARG A 51 5.47 -7.25 -2.57
CA ARG A 51 4.99 -6.48 -3.73
C ARG A 51 4.81 -4.99 -3.44
N VAL A 52 4.31 -4.63 -2.25
CA VAL A 52 4.14 -3.23 -1.85
C VAL A 52 5.50 -2.56 -1.64
N ARG A 53 6.45 -3.25 -0.97
CA ARG A 53 7.80 -2.72 -0.77
C ARG A 53 8.52 -2.51 -2.10
N GLU A 54 8.42 -3.47 -3.02
CA GLU A 54 8.97 -3.36 -4.37
C GLU A 54 8.39 -2.15 -5.12
N ALA A 55 7.06 -1.98 -5.10
CA ALA A 55 6.40 -0.86 -5.76
C ALA A 55 6.73 0.51 -5.15
N LEU A 56 7.11 0.56 -3.87
CA LEU A 56 7.56 1.77 -3.19
C LEU A 56 9.05 2.06 -3.44
N GLY A 57 9.84 1.01 -3.62
CA GLY A 57 11.27 1.08 -3.93
C GLY A 57 12.06 1.85 -2.89
N ASP A 58 13.02 2.64 -3.38
CA ASP A 58 13.89 3.53 -2.60
C ASP A 58 13.13 4.62 -1.80
N GLY A 59 11.86 4.86 -2.12
CA GLY A 59 11.02 5.81 -1.42
C GLY A 59 10.58 5.34 -0.04
N LEU A 60 10.57 4.02 0.19
CA LEU A 60 10.14 3.45 1.46
C LEU A 60 11.15 3.80 2.56
N VAL A 61 10.72 4.59 3.53
CA VAL A 61 11.60 5.02 4.64
C VAL A 61 11.56 4.09 5.85
N GLY A 62 10.61 3.15 5.89
CA GLY A 62 10.50 2.19 6.97
C GLY A 62 9.20 1.40 6.95
N THR A 63 9.10 0.41 7.83
CA THR A 63 7.90 -0.41 7.98
C THR A 63 7.60 -0.66 9.45
N HIS A 64 6.35 -0.42 9.85
CA HIS A 64 5.78 -0.94 11.08
C HIS A 64 4.94 -2.19 10.73
N SER A 65 5.32 -3.35 11.28
CA SER A 65 4.71 -4.65 10.97
C SER A 65 3.86 -5.24 12.10
N ARG A 66 3.56 -4.48 13.15
CA ARG A 66 2.86 -4.96 14.35
C ARG A 66 1.44 -4.40 14.48
N SER A 67 0.84 -3.94 13.38
CA SER A 67 -0.56 -3.52 13.38
C SER A 67 -1.47 -4.71 13.71
N GLN A 68 -2.33 -4.53 14.71
CA GLN A 68 -3.32 -5.53 15.08
C GLN A 68 -4.46 -5.57 14.06
N PRO A 69 -4.95 -6.75 13.66
CA PRO A 69 -6.15 -6.88 12.87
C PRO A 69 -7.35 -6.24 13.56
N HIS A 70 -8.20 -5.54 12.79
CA HIS A 70 -9.47 -5.00 13.30
C HIS A 70 -10.55 -6.07 13.45
N VAL A 71 -10.43 -7.17 12.71
CA VAL A 71 -11.26 -8.37 12.87
C VAL A 71 -10.44 -9.40 13.62
N PRO A 72 -10.98 -10.04 14.68
CA PRO A 72 -10.32 -11.17 15.31
C PRO A 72 -9.95 -12.22 14.27
N GLU A 73 -8.70 -12.67 14.27
CA GLU A 73 -8.36 -13.93 13.61
C GLU A 73 -9.17 -14.99 14.33
N ALA A 74 -10.10 -15.66 13.63
CA ALA A 74 -10.88 -16.73 14.23
C ALA A 74 -9.91 -17.66 14.94
N THR A 75 -10.12 -17.83 16.25
CA THR A 75 -9.30 -18.61 17.17
C THR A 75 -8.79 -19.88 16.51
N ALA A 76 -7.46 -20.01 16.50
CA ALA A 76 -6.76 -21.26 16.18
C ALA A 76 -7.25 -22.42 17.06
#